data_AF-A0AA39MQR4-F1
#
_entry.id   AF-A0AA39MQR4-F1
#
_cell.length_a   1.000
_cell.length_b   1.000
_cell.length_c   1.000
_cell.angle_alpha   90.00
_cell.angle_beta   90.00
_cell.angle_gamma   90.00
#
_symmetry.space_group_name_H-M   'P 1'
#
loop_
_entity.id
_entity.type
_entity.pdbx_description
1 polymer ?
#
loop_
_entity_poly.entity_id
_entity_poly.type
_entity_poly.pdbx_seq_one_letter_code
_entity_poly.pdbx_strand_id
1 'polypeptide(L)'
;VQSCFGCKPHIRQGVAKALLGAICLNTLLQKYNATSAVPNDFSTKFFEMQKNKISHIWDADKTWDYGYHSTVPIPGETLSDGWLSRWYTRQLIILSFDDMQAGSALWHVNMMLAPPLDALEPGIVLKVVWCAFKRSVARFLL
;
A
#
# COMPACT_ATOMS: atom_id res chain seq x y z
N VAL A 1 13.26 16.89 -8.36
CA VAL A 1 11.92 16.39 -8.78
C VAL A 1 12.10 14.98 -9.32
N GLN A 2 12.22 14.01 -8.42
CA GLN A 2 12.28 12.60 -8.81
C GLN A 2 10.83 12.18 -9.03
N SER A 3 10.48 12.02 -10.30
CA SER A 3 9.20 11.58 -10.87
C SER A 3 8.17 11.11 -9.84
N CYS A 4 7.28 12.01 -9.39
CA CYS A 4 6.24 11.74 -8.38
C CYS A 4 5.18 10.70 -8.83
N PHE A 5 5.42 9.97 -9.92
CA PHE A 5 4.49 9.05 -10.58
C PHE A 5 5.17 7.78 -11.12
N GLY A 6 6.42 7.49 -10.73
CA GLY A 6 7.09 6.24 -11.11
C GLY A 6 6.41 5.00 -10.49
N CYS A 7 5.31 4.53 -11.04
CA CYS A 7 4.76 3.21 -10.76
C CYS A 7 5.34 2.22 -11.78
N LYS A 8 5.90 1.10 -11.29
CA LYS A 8 6.18 -0.02 -12.17
C LYS A 8 4.83 -0.59 -12.68
N PRO A 9 4.66 -0.85 -13.99
CA PRO A 9 3.35 -1.18 -14.57
C PRO A 9 2.63 -2.38 -13.93
N HIS A 10 3.39 -3.30 -13.34
CA HIS A 10 2.87 -4.55 -12.78
C HIS A 10 2.03 -4.35 -11.51
N ILE A 11 2.24 -3.28 -10.74
CA ILE A 11 1.54 -3.09 -9.46
C ILE A 11 0.14 -2.45 -9.67
N ARG A 12 -0.20 -1.99 -10.88
CA ARG A 12 -1.52 -1.47 -11.28
C ARG A 12 -2.10 -0.34 -10.39
N GLN A 13 -1.28 0.32 -9.57
CA GLN A 13 -1.73 1.40 -8.68
C GLN A 13 -1.57 2.82 -9.26
N GLY A 14 -0.98 2.96 -10.45
CA GLY A 14 -0.72 4.27 -11.06
C GLY A 14 -1.98 5.11 -11.28
N VAL A 15 -3.09 4.48 -11.69
CA VAL A 15 -4.38 5.16 -11.92
C VAL A 15 -4.96 5.68 -10.60
N ALA A 16 -4.93 4.88 -9.54
CA ALA A 16 -5.43 5.29 -8.24
C ALA A 16 -4.61 6.45 -7.64
N LYS A 17 -3.28 6.40 -7.76
CA LYS A 17 -2.39 7.52 -7.35
C LYS A 17 -2.67 8.79 -8.13
N ALA A 18 -2.94 8.69 -9.43
CA ALA A 18 -3.30 9.84 -10.27
C ALA A 18 -4.65 10.45 -9.86
N LEU A 19 -5.68 9.62 -9.62
CA LEU A 19 -6.99 10.06 -9.16
C LEU A 19 -6.90 10.74 -7.79
N LEU A 20 -6.15 10.18 -6.83
CA LEU A 20 -5.91 10.83 -5.54
C LEU A 20 -5.22 12.18 -5.68
N GLY A 21 -4.26 12.31 -6.60
CA GLY A 21 -3.64 13.58 -6.94
C GLY A 21 -4.65 14.60 -7.48
N ALA A 22 -5.52 14.19 -8.41
CA ALA A 22 -6.56 15.04 -8.98
C ALA A 22 -7.58 15.49 -7.90
N ILE A 23 -7.96 14.59 -6.98
CA ILE A 23 -8.84 14.91 -5.85
C ILE A 23 -8.18 15.97 -4.96
N CYS A 24 -6.92 15.78 -4.56
CA CYS A 24 -6.19 16.74 -3.72
C CYS A 24 -6.09 18.12 -4.40
N LEU A 25 -5.84 18.13 -5.72
CA LEU A 25 -5.79 19.36 -6.51
C LEU A 25 -7.12 20.08 -6.50
N ASN A 26 -8.22 19.38 -6.82
CA ASN A 26 -9.56 19.95 -6.84
C ASN A 26 -9.97 20.47 -5.45
N THR A 27 -9.70 19.73 -4.37
CA THR A 27 -9.99 20.18 -3.00
C THR A 27 -9.26 21.47 -2.65
N LEU A 28 -8.00 21.63 -3.03
CA LEU A 28 -7.27 22.87 -2.79
C LEU A 28 -7.77 24.03 -3.66
N LEU A 29 -8.06 23.80 -4.94
CA LEU A 29 -8.61 24.82 -5.82
C LEU A 29 -9.96 25.35 -5.30
N GLN A 30 -10.83 24.47 -4.81
CA GLN A 30 -12.10 24.86 -4.18
C GLN A 30 -11.87 25.62 -2.88
N LYS A 31 -10.95 25.16 -2.02
CA LYS A 31 -10.63 25.81 -0.73
C LYS A 31 -10.15 27.24 -0.91
N TYR A 32 -9.35 27.51 -1.93
CA TYR A 32 -8.82 28.84 -2.20
C TYR A 32 -9.77 29.74 -2.98
N ASN A 33 -10.97 29.25 -3.35
CA ASN A 33 -11.86 29.92 -4.29
C ASN A 33 -11.06 30.48 -5.46
N ALA A 34 -10.30 29.60 -6.13
CA ALA A 34 -9.21 29.94 -7.05
C ALA A 34 -9.66 30.60 -8.38
N THR A 35 -10.70 31.43 -8.33
CA THR A 35 -11.16 32.28 -9.43
C THR A 35 -10.35 33.57 -9.56
N SER A 36 -9.56 33.95 -8.55
CA SER A 36 -8.82 35.24 -8.56
C SER A 36 -7.30 35.11 -8.71
N ALA A 37 -6.63 34.20 -7.97
CA ALA A 37 -5.19 33.94 -8.09
C ALA A 37 -4.77 32.64 -7.35
N VAL A 38 -3.69 32.01 -7.80
CA VAL A 38 -3.07 30.86 -7.09
C VAL A 38 -2.10 31.40 -6.03
N PRO A 39 -2.24 31.02 -4.75
CA PRO A 39 -1.31 31.42 -3.68
C PRO A 39 0.12 30.93 -3.90
N ASN A 40 1.12 31.69 -3.42
CA ASN A 40 2.54 31.28 -3.49
C ASN A 40 2.84 29.98 -2.73
N ASP A 41 2.03 29.63 -1.73
CA ASP A 41 2.18 28.40 -0.92
C ASP A 41 1.35 27.21 -1.46
N PHE A 42 0.69 27.38 -2.61
CA PHE A 42 -0.22 26.38 -3.16
C PHE A 42 0.46 25.04 -3.45
N SER A 43 1.63 25.07 -4.09
CA SER A 43 2.37 23.86 -4.46
C SER A 43 2.82 23.07 -3.22
N THR A 44 3.33 23.77 -2.20
CA THR A 44 3.73 23.18 -0.92
C THR A 44 2.55 22.47 -0.26
N LYS A 45 1.39 23.15 -0.16
CA LYS A 45 0.17 22.58 0.43
C LYS A 45 -0.40 21.43 -0.39
N PHE A 46 -0.30 21.50 -1.71
CA PHE A 46 -0.67 20.39 -2.59
C PHE A 46 0.16 19.15 -2.32
N PHE A 47 1.50 19.28 -2.36
CA PHE A 47 2.37 18.13 -2.13
C PHE A 47 2.28 17.60 -0.70
N GLU A 48 2.05 18.46 0.30
CA GLU A 48 1.81 18.03 1.68
C GLU A 48 0.52 17.21 1.81
N MET A 49 -0.59 17.72 1.27
CA MET A 49 -1.87 17.01 1.27
C MET A 49 -1.77 15.69 0.51
N GLN A 50 -1.16 15.71 -0.67
CA GLN A 50 -1.00 14.54 -1.51
C GLN A 50 -0.12 13.50 -0.83
N LYS A 51 1.05 13.90 -0.28
CA LYS A 51 1.98 13.02 0.43
C LYS A 51 1.29 12.26 1.56
N ASN A 52 0.47 12.93 2.36
CA ASN A 52 -0.28 12.29 3.44
C ASN A 52 -1.25 11.21 2.95
N LYS A 53 -1.76 11.33 1.70
CA LYS A 53 -2.68 10.35 1.10
C LYS A 53 -1.99 9.23 0.35
N ILE A 54 -0.79 9.44 -0.17
CA ILE A 54 -0.14 8.45 -1.06
C ILE A 54 1.09 7.79 -0.44
N SER A 55 1.66 8.31 0.66
CA SER A 55 2.91 7.80 1.25
C SER A 55 2.86 6.28 1.53
N HIS A 56 1.81 5.83 2.22
CA HIS A 56 1.64 4.41 2.55
C HIS A 56 1.55 3.51 1.31
N ILE A 57 1.05 4.04 0.19
CA ILE A 57 0.96 3.33 -1.09
C ILE A 57 2.35 3.19 -1.71
N TRP A 58 3.18 4.24 -1.63
CA TRP A 58 4.58 4.17 -2.05
C TRP A 58 5.40 3.18 -1.23
N ASP A 59 5.20 3.18 0.10
CA ASP A 59 5.91 2.28 0.99
C ASP A 59 5.50 0.81 0.76
N ALA A 60 4.22 0.57 0.46
CA ALA A 60 3.73 -0.76 0.10
C ALA A 60 4.36 -1.28 -1.20
N ASP A 61 4.41 -0.45 -2.24
CA ASP A 61 5.05 -0.80 -3.52
C ASP A 61 6.54 -1.10 -3.35
N LYS A 62 7.25 -0.24 -2.61
CA LYS A 62 8.67 -0.43 -2.28
C LYS A 62 8.90 -1.74 -1.54
N THR A 63 8.04 -2.03 -0.56
CA THR A 63 8.10 -3.28 0.21
C THR A 63 7.97 -4.50 -0.69
N TRP A 64 7.06 -4.47 -1.67
CA TRP A 64 6.92 -5.55 -2.65
C TRP A 64 8.13 -5.67 -3.58
N ASP A 65 8.66 -4.55 -4.04
CA ASP A 65 9.84 -4.49 -4.90
C ASP A 65 11.06 -5.14 -4.24
N TYR A 66 11.27 -4.94 -2.94
CA TYR A 66 12.38 -5.57 -2.20
C TYR A 66 12.23 -7.09 -2.06
N GLY A 67 11.09 -7.65 -2.44
CA GLY A 67 10.90 -9.10 -2.57
C GLY A 67 11.60 -9.71 -3.78
N TYR A 68 12.07 -8.92 -4.75
CA TYR A 68 12.80 -9.40 -5.93
C TYR A 68 14.31 -9.27 -5.74
N HIS A 69 15.06 -10.33 -6.02
CA HIS A 69 16.52 -10.35 -5.93
C HIS A 69 17.20 -9.36 -6.89
N SER A 70 16.52 -8.98 -7.97
CA SER A 70 17.01 -8.01 -8.95
C SER A 70 16.82 -6.55 -8.53
N THR A 71 16.12 -6.28 -7.44
CA THR A 71 15.89 -4.91 -6.99
C THR A 71 17.15 -4.34 -6.35
N VAL A 72 17.52 -3.12 -6.76
CA VAL A 72 18.60 -2.37 -6.12
C VAL A 72 17.95 -1.53 -5.01
N PRO A 73 18.28 -1.75 -3.72
CA PRO A 73 17.69 -1.00 -2.62
C PRO A 73 18.20 0.45 -2.62
N ILE A 74 17.41 1.34 -2.00
CA ILE A 74 17.81 2.72 -1.75
C ILE A 74 19.03 2.72 -0.82
N PRO A 75 20.00 3.65 -0.97
CA PRO A 75 21.14 3.74 -0.06
C PRO A 75 20.71 3.77 1.42
N GLY A 76 21.25 2.85 2.22
CA GLY A 76 20.91 2.68 3.64
C GLY A 76 19.80 1.65 3.92
N GLU A 77 19.10 1.17 2.90
CA GLU A 77 18.10 0.12 3.00
C GLU A 77 18.63 -1.22 2.45
N THR A 78 17.96 -2.32 2.81
CA THR A 78 18.32 -3.68 2.41
C THR A 78 17.15 -4.41 1.76
N LEU A 79 17.44 -5.46 0.98
CA LEU A 79 16.38 -6.35 0.45
C LEU A 79 15.58 -7.05 1.56
N SER A 80 16.15 -7.23 2.75
CA SER A 80 15.42 -7.77 3.90
C SER A 80 14.41 -6.79 4.49
N ASP A 81 14.47 -5.50 4.19
CA ASP A 81 13.53 -4.54 4.76
C ASP A 81 12.10 -4.88 4.33
N GLY A 82 11.19 -4.90 5.30
CA GLY A 82 9.78 -5.26 5.07
C GLY A 82 9.53 -6.76 4.82
N TRP A 83 10.51 -7.65 5.05
CA TRP A 83 10.33 -9.10 4.84
C TRP A 83 9.13 -9.67 5.60
N LEU A 84 8.91 -9.24 6.85
CA LEU A 84 7.81 -9.72 7.68
C LEU A 84 6.45 -9.28 7.12
N SER A 85 6.36 -8.02 6.66
CA SER A 85 5.17 -7.50 5.98
C SER A 85 4.88 -8.29 4.70
N ARG A 86 5.90 -8.54 3.87
CA ARG A 86 5.76 -9.39 2.67
C ARG A 86 5.31 -10.80 3.01
N TRP A 87 5.89 -11.41 4.04
CA TRP A 87 5.51 -12.74 4.50
C TRP A 87 4.04 -12.76 4.95
N TYR A 88 3.64 -11.80 5.79
CA TYR A 88 2.27 -11.67 6.27
C TYR A 88 1.28 -11.54 5.12
N THR A 89 1.52 -10.61 4.19
CA THR A 89 0.64 -10.38 3.04
C THR A 89 0.52 -11.63 2.16
N ARG A 90 1.61 -12.38 1.97
CA ARG A 90 1.56 -13.68 1.25
C ARG A 90 0.70 -14.70 1.99
N GLN A 91 0.80 -14.81 3.31
CA GLN A 91 -0.05 -15.72 4.08
C GLN A 91 -1.52 -15.27 4.07
N LEU A 92 -1.78 -13.96 4.15
CA LEU A 92 -3.12 -13.40 4.07
C LEU A 92 -3.77 -13.67 2.71
N ILE A 93 -3.03 -13.51 1.61
CA ILE A 93 -3.50 -13.88 0.27
C ILE A 93 -3.87 -15.37 0.22
N ILE A 94 -3.06 -16.24 0.82
CA ILE A 94 -3.36 -17.68 0.82
C ILE A 94 -4.62 -17.97 1.66
N LEU A 95 -4.73 -17.38 2.85
CA LEU A 95 -5.91 -17.50 3.70
C LEU A 95 -7.19 -16.99 3.01
N SER A 96 -7.07 -15.95 2.17
CA SER A 96 -8.22 -15.32 1.50
C SER A 96 -9.00 -16.24 0.56
N PHE A 97 -8.39 -17.34 0.10
CA PHE A 97 -9.07 -18.32 -0.76
C PHE A 97 -10.07 -19.19 0.02
N ASP A 98 -9.85 -19.35 1.33
CA ASP A 98 -10.66 -20.23 2.18
C ASP A 98 -11.47 -19.49 3.25
N ASP A 99 -11.04 -18.28 3.66
CA ASP A 99 -11.69 -17.48 4.69
C ASP A 99 -12.30 -16.20 4.12
N MET A 100 -13.64 -16.11 4.17
CA MET A 100 -14.40 -14.99 3.60
C MET A 100 -14.12 -13.64 4.30
N GLN A 101 -13.84 -13.64 5.61
CA GLN A 101 -13.50 -12.40 6.33
C GLN A 101 -12.16 -11.87 5.84
N ALA A 102 -11.14 -12.74 5.77
CA ALA A 102 -9.82 -12.39 5.26
C ALA A 102 -9.87 -11.94 3.79
N GLY A 103 -10.63 -12.65 2.94
CA GLY A 103 -10.81 -12.28 1.54
C GLY A 103 -11.55 -10.96 1.35
N SER A 104 -12.60 -10.72 2.13
CA SER A 104 -13.30 -9.43 2.12
C SER A 104 -12.37 -8.28 2.54
N ALA A 105 -11.66 -8.42 3.67
CA ALA A 105 -10.74 -7.39 4.14
C ALA A 105 -9.64 -7.09 3.11
N LEU A 106 -9.03 -8.15 2.55
CA LEU A 106 -7.99 -8.02 1.54
C LEU A 106 -8.51 -7.33 0.26
N TRP A 107 -9.74 -7.65 -0.17
CA TRP A 107 -10.35 -7.00 -1.34
C TRP A 107 -10.60 -5.52 -1.10
N HIS A 108 -11.21 -5.14 0.03
CA HIS A 108 -11.50 -3.74 0.34
C HIS A 108 -10.23 -2.90 0.45
N VAL A 109 -9.18 -3.43 1.09
CA VAL A 109 -7.88 -2.75 1.18
C VAL A 109 -7.24 -2.58 -0.19
N ASN A 110 -7.22 -3.63 -1.04
CA ASN A 110 -6.65 -3.53 -2.38
C ASN A 110 -7.43 -2.58 -3.31
N MET A 111 -8.75 -2.48 -3.14
CA MET A 111 -9.60 -1.54 -3.86
C MET A 111 -9.58 -0.13 -3.24
N MET A 112 -8.79 0.09 -2.19
CA MET A 112 -8.70 1.37 -1.45
C MET A 112 -10.05 1.85 -0.89
N LEU A 113 -10.94 0.89 -0.60
CA LEU A 113 -12.25 1.13 0.02
C LEU A 113 -12.17 1.09 1.55
N ALA A 114 -11.09 0.54 2.09
CA ALA A 114 -10.80 0.43 3.52
C ALA A 114 -9.32 0.76 3.80
N PRO A 115 -8.99 1.26 5.00
CA PRO A 115 -7.61 1.50 5.38
C PRO A 115 -6.83 0.17 5.51
N PRO A 116 -5.52 0.14 5.21
CA PRO A 116 -4.70 -1.07 5.33
C PRO A 116 -4.69 -1.71 6.73
N LEU A 117 -5.00 -0.93 7.78
CA LEU A 117 -5.13 -1.40 9.16
C LEU A 117 -6.22 -2.46 9.33
N ASP A 118 -7.24 -2.48 8.49
CA ASP A 118 -8.31 -3.48 8.56
C ASP A 118 -7.80 -4.87 8.21
N ALA A 119 -6.76 -4.98 7.36
CA ALA A 119 -6.07 -6.25 7.10
C ALA A 119 -5.21 -6.72 8.28
N LEU A 120 -5.03 -5.90 9.31
CA LEU A 120 -4.31 -6.19 10.55
C LEU A 120 -5.25 -6.33 11.76
N GLU A 121 -6.55 -6.49 11.53
CA GLU A 121 -7.52 -6.80 12.57
C GLU A 121 -7.04 -8.02 13.39
N PRO A 122 -7.06 -7.98 14.74
CA PRO A 122 -6.53 -9.05 15.57
C PRO A 122 -7.06 -10.45 15.21
N GLY A 123 -8.34 -10.55 14.85
CA GLY A 123 -8.95 -11.81 14.40
C GLY A 123 -8.34 -12.35 13.12
N ILE A 124 -8.09 -11.50 12.13
CA ILE A 124 -7.45 -11.87 10.86
C ILE A 124 -5.99 -12.25 11.10
N VAL A 125 -5.26 -11.47 11.91
CA VAL A 125 -3.86 -11.76 12.24
C VAL A 125 -3.74 -13.14 12.90
N LEU A 126 -4.61 -13.45 13.86
CA LEU A 126 -4.61 -14.76 14.52
C LEU A 126 -4.87 -15.90 13.54
N LYS A 127 -5.85 -15.73 12.63
CA LYS A 127 -6.15 -16.71 11.58
C LYS A 127 -4.95 -16.92 10.64
N VAL A 128 -4.25 -15.85 10.26
CA VAL A 128 -3.06 -15.92 9.40
C VAL A 128 -1.95 -16.72 10.09
N VAL A 129 -1.64 -16.40 11.35
CA VAL A 129 -0.61 -17.11 12.13
C VAL A 129 -0.97 -18.58 12.30
N TRP A 130 -2.24 -18.86 12.63
CA TRP A 130 -2.74 -20.23 12.78
C TRP A 130 -2.68 -21.04 11.48
N CYS A 131 -3.08 -20.44 10.36
CA CYS A 131 -3.00 -21.08 9.05
C CYS A 131 -1.55 -21.37 8.65
N ALA A 132 -0.65 -20.41 8.86
CA ALA A 132 0.77 -20.58 8.61
C ALA A 132 1.37 -21.70 9.47
N PHE A 133 1.03 -21.76 10.76
CA PHE A 133 1.46 -22.81 11.68
C PHE A 133 1.02 -24.20 11.21
N LYS A 134 -0.28 -24.39 10.91
CA LYS A 134 -0.82 -25.67 10.41
C LYS A 134 -0.08 -26.15 9.16
N ARG A 135 0.20 -25.24 8.22
CA ARG A 135 0.92 -25.57 6.97
C ARG A 135 2.39 -25.90 7.17
N SER A 136 3.03 -25.29 8.17
CA SER A 136 4.41 -25.63 8.52
C SER A 136 4.46 -27.04 9.13
N VAL A 137 3.57 -27.35 10.07
CA VAL A 137 3.48 -28.70 10.68
C VAL A 137 3.19 -29.77 9.62
N ALA A 138 2.22 -29.54 8.72
CA ALA A 138 1.90 -30.48 7.65
C ALA A 138 3.10 -30.75 6.71
N ARG A 139 3.95 -29.74 6.45
CA ARG A 139 5.17 -29.90 5.65
C ARG A 139 6.31 -30.61 6.36
N PHE A 140 6.29 -30.69 7.68
CA PHE A 140 7.27 -31.45 8.45
C PHE A 140 6.88 -32.92 8.63
N LEU A 141 5.58 -33.24 8.49
CA LEU A 141 5.05 -34.60 8.66
C LEU A 141 4.92 -35.39 7.35
N LEU A 142 5.07 -34.72 6.20
CA LEU A 142 5.13 -35.29 4.84
C LEU A 142 6.56 -35.24 4.32
#